data_AF-A0A1F7M7B1-F1
#
_entry.id   AF-A0A1F7M7B1-F1
#
_cell.length_a   1.000
_cell.length_b   1.000
_cell.length_c   1.000
_cell.angle_alpha   90.00
_cell.angle_beta   90.00
_cell.angle_gamma   90.00
#
_symmetry.space_group_name_H-M   'P 1'
#
loop_
_entity.id
_entity.type
_entity.pdbx_description
1 polymer ?
#
loop_
_entity_poly.entity_id
_entity_poly.type
_entity_poly.pdbx_seq_one_letter_code
_entity_poly.pdbx_strand_id
1 'polypeptide(L)' 'MTGHSGSLEAGLADVKATVLLIRARSGLRLFPAHAERVMEILKKQGKPVEYFEIEGDGGHLDGAILITKAGEVIRQFLSQ' A
#
# COMPACT_ATOMS: atom_id res chain seq x y z
N MET A 1 -1.41 13.29 10.31
CA MET A 1 -2.05 14.10 9.25
C MET A 1 -3.30 13.37 8.81
N THR A 2 -4.44 14.03 8.81
CA THR A 2 -5.65 13.56 8.11
C THR A 2 -5.66 14.15 6.70
N GLY A 3 -6.15 13.39 5.72
CA GLY A 3 -6.27 13.86 4.34
C GLY A 3 -7.42 14.88 4.18
N HIS A 4 -7.69 15.25 2.93
CA HIS A 4 -8.96 15.90 2.58
C HIS A 4 -10.12 15.00 3.09
N SER A 5 -11.21 15.61 3.59
CA SER A 5 -12.37 14.92 4.22
C SER A 5 -12.25 14.59 5.73
N GLY A 6 -11.24 15.09 6.43
CA GLY A 6 -11.24 15.15 7.92
C GLY A 6 -10.81 13.88 8.66
N SER A 7 -10.82 12.71 8.01
CA SER A 7 -10.23 11.47 8.52
C SER A 7 -9.66 10.60 7.39
N LEU A 8 -8.79 9.64 7.73
CA LEU A 8 -8.26 8.68 6.76
C LEU A 8 -9.39 7.80 6.21
N GLU A 9 -10.28 7.36 7.09
CA GLU A 9 -11.43 6.52 6.77
C GLU A 9 -12.40 7.23 5.80
N ALA A 10 -12.69 8.51 6.04
CA ALA A 10 -13.52 9.31 5.15
C ALA A 10 -12.85 9.52 3.78
N GLY A 11 -11.56 9.83 3.75
CA GLY A 11 -10.82 9.99 2.50
C GLY A 11 -10.73 8.69 1.68
N LEU A 12 -10.54 7.54 2.33
CA LEU A 12 -10.47 6.25 1.64
C LEU A 12 -11.84 5.77 1.13
N ALA A 13 -12.95 6.24 1.72
CA ALA A 13 -14.29 5.88 1.26
C ALA A 13 -14.56 6.33 -0.20
N ASP A 14 -13.94 7.45 -0.61
CA ASP A 14 -14.08 8.03 -1.94
C ASP A 14 -13.22 7.32 -3.01
N VAL A 15 -12.32 6.41 -2.62
CA VAL A 15 -11.50 5.63 -3.56
C VAL A 15 -12.40 4.69 -4.36
N LYS A 16 -12.37 4.83 -5.69
CA LYS A 16 -13.14 3.99 -6.63
C LYS A 16 -12.28 3.00 -7.41
N ALA A 17 -10.98 3.24 -7.48
CA ALA A 17 -10.04 2.38 -8.18
C ALA A 17 -9.70 1.12 -7.35
N THR A 18 -9.31 0.05 -8.05
CA THR A 18 -8.56 -1.06 -7.43
C THR A 18 -7.22 -0.53 -6.93
N VAL A 19 -6.81 -0.95 -5.73
CA VAL A 19 -5.59 -0.44 -5.09
C VAL A 19 -4.59 -1.57 -4.90
N LEU A 20 -3.34 -1.35 -5.33
CA LEU A 20 -2.20 -2.18 -4.96
C LEU A 20 -1.33 -1.42 -3.95
N LEU A 21 -1.16 -1.98 -2.77
CA LEU A 21 -0.27 -1.46 -1.73
C LEU A 21 1.04 -2.25 -1.73
N ILE A 22 2.15 -1.58 -2.01
CA ILE A 22 3.50 -2.16 -2.00
C ILE A 22 4.32 -1.47 -0.93
N ARG A 23 4.98 -2.24 -0.07
CA ARG A 23 5.83 -1.70 0.99
C ARG A 23 7.15 -2.44 1.12
N ALA A 24 8.13 -1.81 1.75
CA ALA A 24 9.31 -2.49 2.25
C ALA A 24 9.04 -3.13 3.63
N ARG A 25 9.56 -4.35 3.86
CA ARG A 25 9.45 -5.01 5.17
C ARG A 25 10.19 -4.23 6.26
N SER A 26 11.42 -3.79 5.97
CA SER A 26 12.30 -3.07 6.91
C SER A 26 12.04 -1.55 7.00
N GLY A 27 11.03 -1.02 6.31
CA GLY A 27 10.76 0.42 6.24
C GLY A 27 10.31 1.03 7.58
N LEU A 28 11.10 1.93 8.16
CA LEU A 28 10.77 2.63 9.41
C LEU A 28 10.23 4.05 9.22
N ARG A 29 10.53 4.72 8.09
CA ARG A 29 10.09 6.12 7.83
C ARG A 29 8.60 6.24 7.54
N LEU A 30 8.06 5.29 6.80
CA LEU A 30 6.61 5.08 6.67
C LEU A 30 6.35 3.79 7.44
N PHE A 31 6.01 3.93 8.71
CA PHE A 31 5.90 2.79 9.61
C PHE A 31 5.01 1.68 9.03
N PRO A 32 5.35 0.41 9.28
CA PRO A 32 4.61 -0.76 8.84
C PRO A 32 3.09 -0.66 9.02
N ALA A 33 2.70 -0.22 10.22
CA ALA A 33 1.31 -0.11 10.65
C ALA A 33 0.48 0.84 9.78
N HIS A 34 1.08 1.77 9.04
CA HIS A 34 0.33 2.68 8.18
C HIS A 34 -0.20 1.98 6.93
N ALA A 35 0.62 1.18 6.25
CA ALA A 35 0.18 0.44 5.07
C ALA A 35 -0.86 -0.62 5.44
N GLU A 36 -0.65 -1.32 6.57
CA GLU A 36 -1.60 -2.27 7.13
C GLU A 36 -2.94 -1.58 7.49
N ARG A 37 -2.90 -0.42 8.16
CA ARG A 37 -4.12 0.33 8.49
C ARG A 37 -4.90 0.75 7.25
N VAL A 38 -4.23 1.24 6.20
CA VAL A 38 -4.89 1.61 4.94
C VAL A 38 -5.55 0.39 4.29
N MET A 39 -4.83 -0.74 4.23
CA MET A 39 -5.35 -2.00 3.71
C MET A 39 -6.62 -2.44 4.46
N GLU A 40 -6.57 -2.42 5.79
CA GLU A 40 -7.69 -2.82 6.64
C GLU A 40 -8.91 -1.92 6.48
N ILE A 41 -8.73 -0.60 6.35
CA ILE A 41 -9.83 0.33 6.10
C ILE A 41 -10.46 0.05 4.74
N LEU A 42 -9.65 -0.08 3.68
CA LEU A 42 -10.13 -0.37 2.33
C LEU A 42 -10.90 -1.69 2.27
N LYS A 43 -10.38 -2.75 2.89
CA LYS A 43 -11.07 -4.06 3.01
C LYS A 43 -12.41 -3.93 3.73
N LYS A 44 -12.45 -3.24 4.88
CA LYS A 44 -13.69 -3.02 5.65
C LYS A 44 -14.72 -2.21 4.87
N GLN A 45 -14.29 -1.32 3.99
CA GLN A 45 -15.15 -0.53 3.11
C GLN A 45 -15.55 -1.29 1.82
N GLY A 46 -15.19 -2.58 1.70
CA GLY A 46 -15.50 -3.39 0.52
C GLY A 46 -14.75 -2.96 -0.74
N LYS A 47 -13.64 -2.24 -0.60
CA LYS A 47 -12.82 -1.79 -1.73
C LYS A 47 -11.84 -2.90 -2.13
N PRO A 48 -11.66 -3.16 -3.44
CA PRO A 48 -10.70 -4.15 -3.89
C PRO A 48 -9.27 -3.64 -3.65
N VAL A 49 -8.53 -4.35 -2.79
CA VAL A 49 -7.17 -3.98 -2.39
C VAL A 49 -6.26 -5.21 -2.35
N GLU A 50 -5.12 -5.09 -3.00
CA GLU A 50 -4.02 -6.05 -2.97
C GLU A 50 -2.85 -5.51 -2.14
N TYR A 51 -2.05 -6.40 -1.58
CA TYR A 51 -0.92 -6.04 -0.71
C TYR A 51 0.30 -6.91 -0.98
N PHE A 52 1.46 -6.28 -1.08
CA PHE A 52 2.73 -6.96 -1.29
C PHE A 52 3.85 -6.35 -0.46
N GLU A 53 4.71 -7.21 0.09
CA GLU A 53 5.89 -6.81 0.84
C GLU A 53 7.17 -7.12 0.06
N ILE A 54 7.98 -6.08 -0.16
CA ILE A 54 9.35 -6.19 -0.64
C ILE A 54 10.21 -6.63 0.52
N GLU A 55 10.77 -7.83 0.42
CA GLU A 55 11.77 -8.33 1.36
C GLU A 55 13.13 -7.67 1.12
N GLY A 56 13.72 -7.10 2.16
CA GLY A 56 15.00 -6.40 2.15
C GLY A 56 15.26 -5.67 3.46
N ASP A 57 16.50 -5.24 3.66
CA ASP A 57 16.98 -4.57 4.88
C ASP A 57 17.32 -3.08 4.66
N GLY A 58 17.06 -2.54 3.46
CA GLY A 58 17.37 -1.16 3.08
C GLY A 58 16.32 -0.14 3.54
N GLY A 59 15.29 -0.59 4.24
CA GLY A 59 14.23 0.26 4.75
C GLY A 59 13.40 0.86 3.63
N HIS A 60 13.10 2.17 3.74
CA HIS A 60 12.28 2.86 2.73
C HIS A 60 12.88 2.78 1.32
N LEU A 61 14.20 2.67 1.19
CA LEU A 61 14.89 2.62 -0.09
C LEU A 61 14.63 1.32 -0.86
N ASP A 62 14.23 0.23 -0.19
CA ASP A 62 13.88 -1.01 -0.89
C ASP A 62 12.72 -0.81 -1.86
N GLY A 63 11.83 0.15 -1.59
CA GLY A 63 10.75 0.54 -2.51
C GLY A 63 11.22 1.19 -3.81
N ALA A 64 12.47 1.66 -3.87
CA ALA A 64 13.08 2.22 -5.09
C ALA A 64 14.11 1.26 -5.69
N ILE A 65 15.01 0.72 -4.87
CA ILE A 65 16.16 -0.06 -5.32
C ILE A 65 15.78 -1.53 -5.57
N LEU A 66 14.81 -2.07 -4.81
CA LEU A 66 14.35 -3.46 -4.89
C LEU A 66 12.92 -3.58 -5.44
N ILE A 67 12.36 -2.52 -6.06
CA ILE A 67 10.99 -2.52 -6.60
C ILE A 67 10.74 -3.62 -7.63
N THR A 68 11.80 -4.07 -8.31
CA THR A 68 11.75 -5.18 -9.26
C THR A 68 11.27 -6.49 -8.62
N LYS A 69 11.44 -6.67 -7.31
CA LYS A 69 10.88 -7.82 -6.57
C LYS A 69 9.34 -7.85 -6.57
N ALA A 70 8.70 -6.68 -6.68
CA ALA A 70 7.25 -6.58 -6.85
C ALA A 70 6.81 -6.62 -8.32
N GLY A 71 7.75 -6.78 -9.27
CA GLY A 71 7.49 -6.60 -10.70
C GLY A 71 6.41 -7.51 -11.26
N GLU A 72 6.37 -8.77 -10.82
CA GLU A 72 5.35 -9.71 -11.27
C GLU A 72 3.95 -9.33 -10.74
N VAL A 73 3.84 -8.98 -9.46
CA VAL A 73 2.59 -8.51 -8.85
C VAL A 73 2.10 -7.23 -9.52
N ILE A 74 3.00 -6.28 -9.82
CA ILE A 74 2.65 -5.05 -10.55
C ILE A 74 2.11 -5.39 -11.95
N ARG A 75 2.76 -6.29 -12.70
CA ARG A 75 2.28 -6.68 -14.04
C ARG A 75 0.91 -7.31 -13.99
N GLN A 76 0.70 -8.24 -13.06
CA GLN A 76 -0.58 -8.92 -12.88
C GLN A 76 -1.67 -7.91 -12.54
N PHE A 77 -1.43 -7.03 -11.57
CA PHE A 77 -2.36 -5.97 -11.18
C PHE A 77 -2.75 -5.06 -12.35
N LEU A 78 -1.79 -4.65 -13.18
CA LEU A 78 -2.04 -3.77 -14.32
C LEU A 78 -2.75 -4.46 -15.49
N SER A 79 -2.80 -5.78 -15.51
CA SER A 79 -3.45 -6.58 -16.57
C SER A 79 -4.91 -6.98 -16.27
N GLN A 80 -5.46 -6.53 -15.14
CA GLN A 80 -6.83 -6.82 -14.69
C GLN A 80 -7.88 -5.92 -15.36
#